data_AF-A0A925Q277-F1
#
_entry.id   AF-A0A925Q277-F1
#
_cell.length_a   1.000
_cell.length_b   1.000
_cell.length_c   1.000
_cell.angle_alpha   90.00
_cell.angle_beta   90.00
_cell.angle_gamma   90.00
#
_symmetry.space_group_name_H-M   'P 1'
#
loop_
_entity.id
_entity.type
_entity.pdbx_description
1 polymer ?
#
loop_
_entity_poly.entity_id
_entity_poly.type
_entity_poly.pdbx_seq_one_letter_code
_entity_poly.pdbx_strand_id
1 'polypeptide(L)'
;MTRLDPRGVSQGPIPVRAGIGFRSIHHDAFSTGPAIGWIEAHTENYFHEGGAAARALERARANYPLSLHGVGLGLGSAEGIDLTHLGRVRRAIRRFEPALVSEHACWGHAGGEWFNDLLPLPFTGEAAEILARQVAQAQDFLGSQLLIENVSAYVTFEHSHLTEWEFLAAVVQQSGCALLLDVNNV
;
A
#
# COMPACT_ATOMS: atom_id res chain seq x y z
N MET A 1 22.19 -8.31 -2.60
CA MET A 1 23.24 -7.36 -2.18
C MET A 1 23.03 -6.07 -2.94
N THR A 2 22.23 -5.16 -2.39
CA THR A 2 21.85 -3.90 -3.05
C THR A 2 23.01 -2.93 -2.93
N ARG A 3 23.54 -2.44 -4.06
CA ARG A 3 24.63 -1.44 -4.05
C ARG A 3 24.05 -0.11 -3.57
N LEU A 4 24.55 0.37 -2.43
CA LEU A 4 24.28 1.70 -1.90
C LEU A 4 25.05 2.74 -2.74
N ASP A 5 24.38 3.83 -3.13
CA ASP A 5 25.01 5.06 -3.64
C ASP A 5 25.95 5.66 -2.55
N PRO A 6 27.04 6.38 -2.90
CA PRO A 6 27.85 7.14 -1.94
C PRO A 6 27.08 8.07 -0.97
N ARG A 7 25.79 8.37 -1.22
CA ARG A 7 24.86 9.07 -0.32
C ARG A 7 24.06 8.15 0.63
N GLY A 8 24.34 6.84 0.65
CA GLY A 8 23.62 5.87 1.48
C GLY A 8 22.22 5.50 0.97
N VAL A 9 21.84 5.91 -0.24
CA VAL A 9 20.53 5.59 -0.81
C VAL A 9 20.59 4.24 -1.51
N SER A 10 19.78 3.29 -1.02
CA SER A 10 19.52 2.03 -1.70
C SER A 10 18.90 2.32 -3.08
N GLN A 11 19.46 1.75 -4.15
CA GLN A 11 18.82 1.71 -5.46
C GLN A 11 17.60 0.78 -5.37
N GLY A 12 16.47 1.33 -4.91
CA GLY A 12 15.19 0.65 -4.83
C GLY A 12 14.58 0.41 -6.22
N PRO A 13 13.50 -0.37 -6.30
CA PRO A 13 12.85 -0.68 -7.57
C PRO A 13 12.15 0.54 -8.21
N ILE A 14 12.03 1.65 -7.47
CA ILE A 14 11.55 2.95 -7.95
C ILE A 14 12.68 3.99 -7.87
N PRO A 15 12.86 4.86 -8.90
CA PRO A 15 13.86 5.91 -8.89
C PRO A 15 13.55 7.00 -7.85
N VAL A 16 14.58 7.63 -7.30
CA VAL A 16 14.47 8.80 -6.40
C VAL A 16 14.11 10.05 -7.20
N ARG A 17 12.88 10.07 -7.72
CA ARG A 17 12.26 11.13 -8.53
C ARG A 17 10.78 11.19 -8.20
N ALA A 18 10.17 12.35 -8.42
CA ALA A 18 8.73 12.50 -8.25
C ALA A 18 7.96 11.56 -9.19
N GLY A 19 6.98 10.86 -8.63
CA GLY A 19 5.98 10.09 -9.37
C GLY A 19 4.65 10.85 -9.46
N ILE A 20 3.66 10.23 -10.11
CA ILE A 20 2.32 10.80 -10.20
C ILE A 20 1.25 9.71 -10.13
N GLY A 21 0.10 10.04 -9.56
CA GLY A 21 -1.08 9.19 -9.57
C GLY A 21 -1.60 8.95 -10.99
N PHE A 22 -1.76 7.69 -11.35
CA PHE A 22 -2.37 7.23 -12.59
C PHE A 22 -3.89 7.28 -12.45
N ARG A 23 -4.48 8.40 -12.89
CA ARG A 23 -5.93 8.67 -12.86
C ARG A 23 -6.50 8.64 -14.29
N SER A 24 -7.75 8.22 -14.41
CA SER A 24 -8.45 8.08 -15.70
C SER A 24 -8.42 9.34 -16.57
N ILE A 25 -8.60 10.50 -15.94
CA ILE A 25 -8.54 11.82 -16.59
C ILE A 25 -7.19 12.16 -17.22
N HIS A 26 -6.12 11.43 -16.88
CA HIS A 26 -4.76 11.66 -17.35
C HIS A 26 -4.23 10.56 -18.25
N HIS A 27 -5.00 9.51 -18.55
CA HIS A 27 -4.53 8.36 -19.33
C HIS A 27 -3.90 8.77 -20.68
N ASP A 28 -4.53 9.70 -21.40
CA ASP A 28 -4.03 10.15 -22.71
C ASP A 28 -2.70 10.91 -22.60
N ALA A 29 -2.50 11.63 -21.49
CA ALA A 29 -1.27 12.37 -21.24
C ALA A 29 -0.05 11.45 -21.10
N PHE A 30 -0.22 10.20 -20.68
CA PHE A 30 0.90 9.24 -20.63
C PHE A 30 1.39 8.82 -22.01
N SER A 31 0.59 9.01 -23.06
CA SER A 31 0.97 8.68 -24.45
C SER A 31 2.06 9.61 -24.99
N THR A 32 2.25 10.80 -24.40
CA THR A 32 3.29 11.75 -24.80
C THR A 32 4.63 11.53 -24.08
N GLY A 33 4.67 10.60 -23.12
CA GLY A 33 5.89 10.30 -22.37
C GLY A 33 6.33 11.43 -21.43
N PRO A 34 5.50 11.88 -20.47
CA PRO A 34 5.86 12.97 -19.56
C PRO A 34 7.11 12.63 -18.74
N ALA A 35 7.90 13.65 -18.39
CA ALA A 35 9.17 13.48 -17.68
C ALA A 35 9.01 13.19 -16.16
N ILE A 36 8.30 12.12 -15.82
CA ILE A 36 8.05 11.63 -14.45
C ILE A 36 8.97 10.46 -14.09
N GLY A 37 9.10 10.17 -12.79
CA GLY A 37 9.93 9.07 -12.30
C GLY A 37 9.23 7.70 -12.33
N TRP A 38 7.95 7.68 -11.95
CA TRP A 38 7.15 6.46 -11.76
C TRP A 38 5.66 6.83 -11.67
N ILE A 39 4.80 5.81 -11.68
CA ILE A 39 3.34 5.98 -11.57
C ILE A 39 2.77 5.18 -10.41
N GLU A 40 1.71 5.68 -9.82
CA GLU A 40 0.95 4.97 -8.78
C GLU A 40 -0.49 4.73 -9.20
N ALA A 41 -1.01 3.52 -9.00
CA ALA A 41 -2.40 3.20 -9.29
C ALA A 41 -3.07 2.54 -8.09
N HIS A 42 -4.35 2.86 -7.86
CA HIS A 42 -5.12 2.16 -6.83
C HIS A 42 -5.42 0.74 -7.28
N THR A 43 -5.07 -0.25 -6.48
CA THR A 43 -5.10 -1.67 -6.84
C THR A 43 -6.51 -2.13 -7.25
N GLU A 44 -7.51 -1.72 -6.48
CA GLU A 44 -8.91 -2.14 -6.58
C GLU A 44 -9.57 -1.70 -7.89
N ASN A 45 -9.10 -0.59 -8.48
CA ASN A 45 -9.57 -0.11 -9.77
C ASN A 45 -9.27 -1.08 -10.92
N TYR A 46 -8.43 -2.10 -10.69
CA TYR A 46 -7.96 -3.04 -11.72
C TYR A 46 -8.30 -4.50 -11.41
N PHE A 47 -9.26 -4.76 -10.51
CA PHE A 47 -9.76 -6.11 -10.25
C PHE A 47 -10.59 -6.70 -11.39
N HIS A 48 -11.09 -5.86 -12.30
CA HIS A 48 -11.87 -6.31 -13.45
C HIS A 48 -10.97 -6.94 -14.55
N GLU A 49 -11.53 -7.91 -15.27
CA GLU A 49 -10.84 -8.54 -16.39
C GLU A 49 -10.90 -7.63 -17.63
N GLY A 50 -9.75 -7.25 -18.18
CA GLY A 50 -9.68 -6.42 -19.39
C GLY A 50 -10.08 -4.96 -19.20
N GLY A 51 -10.61 -4.31 -20.24
CA GLY A 51 -11.08 -2.93 -20.20
C GLY A 51 -10.06 -1.86 -20.62
N ALA A 52 -10.55 -0.65 -20.91
CA ALA A 52 -9.72 0.46 -21.35
C ALA A 52 -8.71 0.91 -20.29
N ALA A 53 -9.11 0.93 -19.01
CA ALA A 53 -8.24 1.31 -17.90
C ALA A 53 -7.06 0.35 -17.73
N ALA A 54 -7.31 -0.96 -17.71
CA ALA A 54 -6.24 -1.94 -17.56
C ALA A 54 -5.26 -1.93 -18.74
N ARG A 55 -5.76 -1.76 -19.98
CA ARG A 55 -4.89 -1.58 -21.16
C ARG A 55 -4.07 -0.29 -21.10
N ALA A 56 -4.63 0.78 -20.54
CA ALA A 56 -3.90 2.02 -20.34
C ALA A 56 -2.77 1.83 -19.31
N LEU A 57 -3.05 1.15 -18.20
CA LEU A 57 -2.05 0.84 -17.18
C LEU A 57 -0.95 -0.09 -17.72
N GLU A 58 -1.29 -1.12 -18.50
CA GLU A 58 -0.33 -2.01 -19.18
C GLU A 58 0.62 -1.24 -20.11
N ARG A 59 0.11 -0.25 -20.86
CA ARG A 59 0.95 0.61 -21.69
C ARG A 59 1.83 1.55 -20.86
N ALA A 60 1.27 2.15 -19.81
CA ALA A 60 2.02 3.08 -18.97
C ALA A 60 3.14 2.37 -18.20
N ARG A 61 2.86 1.21 -17.60
CA ARG A 61 3.84 0.41 -16.83
C ARG A 61 4.93 -0.22 -17.68
N ALA A 62 4.80 -0.23 -19.00
CA ALA A 62 5.89 -0.58 -19.90
C ALA A 62 6.99 0.50 -19.96
N ASN A 63 6.66 1.75 -19.62
CA ASN A 63 7.57 2.90 -19.68
C ASN A 63 7.95 3.44 -18.30
N TYR A 64 7.13 3.19 -17.28
CA TYR A 64 7.32 3.71 -15.92
C TYR A 64 7.24 2.58 -14.88
N PRO A 65 8.11 2.57 -13.86
CA PRO A 65 7.89 1.74 -12.68
C PRO A 65 6.51 2.04 -12.07
N LEU A 66 5.85 0.98 -11.59
CA LEU A 66 4.50 1.04 -11.05
C LEU A 66 4.51 0.78 -9.54
N SER A 67 3.85 1.65 -8.78
CA SER A 67 3.37 1.38 -7.42
C SER A 67 1.90 0.98 -7.48
N LEU A 68 1.53 -0.14 -6.86
CA LEU A 68 0.13 -0.45 -6.57
C LEU A 68 -0.17 -0.11 -5.12
N HIS A 69 -1.18 0.72 -4.91
CA HIS A 69 -1.58 1.21 -3.60
C HIS A 69 -3.01 0.72 -3.30
N GLY A 70 -3.17 -0.09 -2.27
CA GLY A 70 -4.45 -0.67 -1.84
C GLY A 70 -5.20 0.24 -0.86
N VAL A 71 -6.52 0.16 -0.91
CA VAL A 71 -7.44 0.87 0.01
C VAL A 71 -8.44 -0.09 0.67
N GLY A 72 -8.29 -1.39 0.45
CA GLY A 72 -9.36 -2.36 0.68
C GLY A 72 -9.02 -3.55 1.55
N LEU A 73 -7.74 -3.75 1.94
CA LEU A 73 -7.37 -4.91 2.76
C LEU A 73 -7.68 -4.73 4.25
N GLY A 74 -7.69 -3.50 4.77
CA GLY A 74 -8.05 -3.22 6.16
C GLY A 74 -7.26 -4.06 7.17
N LEU A 75 -5.94 -4.15 6.99
CA LEU A 75 -5.04 -5.08 7.71
C LEU A 75 -4.94 -4.83 9.22
N GLY A 76 -5.59 -3.81 9.77
CA GLY A 76 -5.74 -3.58 11.20
C GLY A 76 -7.01 -4.18 11.82
N SER A 77 -7.90 -4.78 11.02
CA SER A 77 -9.16 -5.32 11.52
C SER A 77 -8.95 -6.57 12.37
N ALA A 78 -9.63 -6.67 13.52
CA ALA A 78 -9.42 -7.77 14.47
C ALA A 78 -9.90 -9.15 13.98
N GLU A 79 -10.77 -9.19 12.97
CA GLU A 79 -11.46 -10.40 12.52
C GLU A 79 -10.66 -11.24 11.51
N GLY A 80 -9.48 -10.80 11.07
CA GLY A 80 -8.69 -11.50 10.05
C GLY A 80 -8.65 -10.76 8.71
N ILE A 81 -7.98 -11.38 7.72
CA ILE A 81 -7.89 -10.86 6.34
C ILE A 81 -8.95 -11.54 5.45
N ASP A 82 -9.66 -10.77 4.62
CA ASP A 82 -10.48 -11.36 3.55
C ASP A 82 -9.59 -11.96 2.45
N LEU A 83 -9.48 -13.29 2.47
CA LEU A 83 -8.71 -14.06 1.49
C LEU A 83 -9.25 -13.93 0.06
N THR A 84 -10.54 -13.61 -0.12
CA THR A 84 -11.13 -13.37 -1.44
C THR A 84 -10.60 -12.05 -2.01
N HIS A 85 -10.57 -10.99 -1.19
CA HIS A 85 -9.95 -9.72 -1.55
C HIS A 85 -8.45 -9.87 -1.80
N LEU A 86 -7.74 -10.53 -0.89
CA LEU A 86 -6.30 -10.78 -1.02
C LEU A 86 -5.96 -11.56 -2.31
N GLY A 87 -6.83 -12.50 -2.70
CA GLY A 87 -6.74 -13.21 -3.97
C GLY A 87 -6.89 -12.30 -5.19
N ARG A 88 -7.71 -11.25 -5.14
CA ARG A 88 -7.83 -10.23 -6.20
C ARG A 88 -6.57 -9.37 -6.28
N VAL A 89 -6.04 -8.93 -5.14
CA VAL A 89 -4.76 -8.19 -5.05
C VAL A 89 -3.62 -9.02 -5.66
N ARG A 90 -3.52 -10.30 -5.31
CA ARG A 90 -2.50 -11.20 -5.89
C ARG A 90 -2.59 -11.30 -7.40
N ARG A 91 -3.80 -11.34 -7.97
CA ARG A 91 -3.99 -11.35 -9.43
C ARG A 91 -3.54 -10.04 -10.06
N ALA A 92 -3.83 -8.89 -9.44
CA ALA A 92 -3.37 -7.60 -9.90
C ALA A 92 -1.83 -7.50 -9.88
N ILE A 93 -1.19 -7.89 -8.78
CA ILE A 93 0.28 -7.95 -8.67
C ILE A 93 0.88 -8.81 -9.77
N ARG A 94 0.35 -10.03 -9.98
CA ARG A 94 0.84 -10.92 -11.04
C ARG A 94 0.65 -10.37 -12.46
N ARG A 95 -0.39 -9.59 -12.69
CA ARG A 95 -0.70 -9.03 -14.02
C ARG A 95 0.15 -7.80 -14.34
N PHE A 96 0.32 -6.92 -13.37
CA PHE A 96 0.94 -5.62 -13.59
C PHE A 96 2.39 -5.56 -13.13
N GLU A 97 2.87 -6.56 -12.38
CA GLU A 97 4.27 -6.70 -11.94
C GLU A 97 4.81 -5.39 -11.32
N PRO A 98 4.14 -4.83 -10.29
CA PRO A 98 4.55 -3.55 -9.75
C PRO A 98 5.90 -3.62 -9.02
N ALA A 99 6.59 -2.50 -9.01
CA ALA A 99 7.82 -2.28 -8.26
C ALA A 99 7.56 -2.18 -6.75
N LEU A 100 6.42 -1.59 -6.35
CA LEU A 100 5.99 -1.45 -4.95
C LEU A 100 4.54 -1.87 -4.79
N VAL A 101 4.22 -2.41 -3.61
CA VAL A 101 2.86 -2.69 -3.17
C VAL A 101 2.66 -2.07 -1.80
N SER A 102 1.65 -1.23 -1.65
CA SER A 102 1.36 -0.53 -0.40
C SER A 102 -0.09 -0.68 0.03
N GLU A 103 -0.34 -0.49 1.33
CA GLU A 103 -1.64 -0.52 2.00
C GLU A 103 -1.62 0.41 3.21
N HIS A 104 -2.78 0.65 3.81
CA HIS A 104 -2.91 1.55 4.96
C HIS A 104 -2.85 0.84 6.30
N ALA A 105 -2.31 1.52 7.32
CA ALA A 105 -2.42 1.14 8.73
C ALA A 105 -3.84 1.45 9.28
N CYS A 106 -4.86 0.82 8.72
CA CYS A 106 -6.25 1.04 9.10
C CYS A 106 -7.01 -0.28 9.30
N TRP A 107 -8.17 -0.20 9.94
CA TRP A 107 -9.17 -1.26 9.90
C TRP A 107 -10.32 -0.87 8.98
N GLY A 108 -11.08 -1.85 8.52
CA GLY A 108 -12.14 -1.64 7.53
C GLY A 108 -13.32 -2.60 7.66
N HIS A 109 -13.31 -3.50 8.65
CA HIS A 109 -14.44 -4.37 8.92
C HIS A 109 -14.54 -4.76 10.40
N ALA A 110 -15.78 -4.92 10.86
CA ALA A 110 -16.11 -5.43 12.18
C ALA A 110 -17.56 -5.94 12.21
N GLY A 111 -17.83 -7.02 12.94
CA GLY A 111 -19.16 -7.61 13.08
C GLY A 111 -19.72 -8.17 11.76
N GLY A 112 -18.87 -8.51 10.79
CA GLY A 112 -19.30 -8.93 9.45
C GLY A 112 -19.70 -7.80 8.51
N GLU A 113 -19.59 -6.53 8.94
CA GLU A 113 -19.84 -5.34 8.12
C GLU A 113 -18.53 -4.77 7.56
N TRP A 114 -18.58 -4.22 6.35
CA TRP A 114 -17.45 -3.61 5.65
C TRP A 114 -17.64 -2.10 5.54
N PHE A 115 -16.61 -1.35 5.91
CA PHE A 115 -16.55 0.09 5.82
C PHE A 115 -15.69 0.49 4.62
N ASN A 116 -16.14 1.50 3.88
CA ASN A 116 -15.38 2.06 2.75
C ASN A 116 -14.43 3.18 3.19
N ASP A 117 -14.18 3.30 4.50
CA ASP A 117 -13.33 4.31 5.11
C ASP A 117 -12.07 3.66 5.70
N LEU A 118 -10.99 4.43 5.72
CA LEU A 118 -9.72 4.05 6.34
C LEU A 118 -9.78 4.37 7.84
N LEU A 119 -10.44 3.50 8.61
CA LEU A 119 -10.73 3.80 10.01
C LEU A 119 -9.45 3.75 10.87
N PRO A 120 -9.24 4.74 11.77
CA PRO A 120 -8.02 4.85 12.55
C PRO A 120 -7.92 3.72 13.58
N LEU A 121 -6.69 3.26 13.82
CA LEU A 121 -6.39 2.26 14.83
C LEU A 121 -6.08 2.90 16.19
N PRO A 122 -6.46 2.26 17.30
CA PRO A 122 -5.94 2.64 18.61
C PRO A 122 -4.44 2.33 18.68
N PHE A 123 -3.61 3.28 19.09
CA PHE A 123 -2.16 3.08 19.17
C PHE A 123 -1.80 2.32 20.46
N THR A 124 -2.09 1.01 20.45
CA THR A 124 -1.81 0.05 21.52
C THR A 124 -0.88 -1.06 21.02
N GLY A 125 -0.20 -1.72 21.95
CA GLY A 125 0.59 -2.92 21.62
C GLY A 125 -0.24 -4.03 20.96
N GLU A 126 -1.46 -4.27 21.44
CA GLU A 126 -2.36 -5.29 20.87
C GLU A 126 -2.73 -4.98 19.41
N ALA A 127 -3.10 -3.74 19.10
CA ALA A 127 -3.42 -3.35 17.73
C ALA A 127 -2.18 -3.43 16.81
N ALA A 128 -1.00 -3.10 17.32
CA ALA A 128 0.25 -3.25 16.58
C ALA A 128 0.55 -4.73 16.28
N GLU A 129 0.34 -5.63 17.23
CA GLU A 129 0.50 -7.08 17.05
C GLU A 129 -0.49 -7.66 16.04
N ILE A 130 -1.76 -7.21 16.07
CA ILE A 130 -2.78 -7.60 15.08
C ILE A 130 -2.35 -7.16 13.69
N LEU A 131 -2.03 -5.87 13.52
CA LEU A 131 -1.61 -5.33 12.23
C LEU A 131 -0.34 -6.03 11.72
N ALA A 132 0.69 -6.18 12.56
CA ALA A 132 1.93 -6.85 12.18
C ALA A 132 1.72 -8.29 11.71
N ARG A 133 0.90 -9.07 12.45
CA ARG A 133 0.57 -10.45 12.09
C ARG A 133 -0.14 -10.52 10.74
N GLN A 134 -1.11 -9.63 10.49
CA GLN A 134 -1.87 -9.62 9.25
C GLN A 134 -1.02 -9.13 8.06
N VAL A 135 -0.15 -8.16 8.27
CA VAL A 135 0.84 -7.73 7.27
C VAL A 135 1.77 -8.88 6.91
N ALA A 136 2.32 -9.61 7.89
CA ALA A 136 3.15 -10.79 7.64
C ALA A 136 2.41 -11.86 6.81
N GLN A 137 1.18 -12.19 7.20
CA GLN A 137 0.35 -13.15 6.47
C GLN A 137 0.05 -12.68 5.03
N ALA A 138 -0.22 -11.39 4.82
CA ALA A 138 -0.46 -10.83 3.51
C ALA A 138 0.80 -10.90 2.64
N GLN A 139 1.98 -10.54 3.17
CA GLN A 139 3.25 -10.64 2.46
C GLN A 139 3.55 -12.07 2.01
N ASP A 140 3.35 -13.06 2.90
CA ASP A 140 3.54 -14.48 2.59
C ASP A 140 2.63 -14.95 1.44
N PHE A 141 1.36 -14.52 1.46
CA PHE A 141 0.40 -14.90 0.43
C PHE A 141 0.67 -14.22 -0.92
N LEU A 142 0.99 -12.92 -0.89
CA LEU A 142 1.22 -12.10 -2.07
C LEU A 142 2.60 -12.39 -2.71
N GLY A 143 3.59 -12.78 -1.90
CA GLY A 143 4.98 -12.97 -2.32
C GLY A 143 5.69 -11.65 -2.58
N SER A 144 5.38 -10.61 -1.80
CA SER A 144 5.93 -9.26 -1.96
C SER A 144 6.03 -8.58 -0.60
N GLN A 145 7.09 -7.80 -0.38
CA GLN A 145 7.18 -6.92 0.79
C GLN A 145 6.15 -5.80 0.64
N LEU A 146 5.34 -5.58 1.67
CA LEU A 146 4.35 -4.51 1.68
C LEU A 146 4.97 -3.24 2.25
N LEU A 147 4.49 -2.09 1.78
CA LEU A 147 4.68 -0.81 2.44
C LEU A 147 3.40 -0.46 3.18
N ILE A 148 3.50 -0.11 4.46
CA ILE A 148 2.35 0.30 5.25
C ILE A 148 2.36 1.81 5.38
N GLU A 149 1.26 2.44 5.01
CA GLU A 149 1.06 3.89 5.05
C GLU A 149 0.42 4.32 6.36
N ASN A 150 0.88 5.43 6.90
CA ASN A 150 0.23 6.08 8.03
C ASN A 150 -1.05 6.81 7.58
N VAL A 151 -2.13 6.64 8.34
CA VAL A 151 -3.40 7.34 8.09
C VAL A 151 -3.56 8.53 9.03
N SER A 152 -4.23 9.58 8.56
CA SER A 152 -4.61 10.72 9.40
C SER A 152 -5.41 10.24 10.63
N ALA A 153 -4.89 10.47 11.83
CA ALA A 153 -5.61 10.21 13.08
C ALA A 153 -6.59 11.36 13.38
N TYR A 154 -7.80 11.31 12.79
CA TYR A 154 -8.85 12.29 13.09
C TYR A 154 -9.58 12.01 14.42
N VAL A 155 -9.29 10.88 15.07
CA VAL A 155 -9.74 10.52 16.42
C VAL A 155 -8.58 9.86 17.15
N THR A 156 -8.38 10.22 18.42
CA THR A 156 -7.49 9.51 19.34
C THR A 156 -8.32 8.69 20.31
N PHE A 157 -8.00 7.41 20.46
CA PHE A 157 -8.66 6.53 21.42
C PHE A 157 -8.05 6.70 22.82
N GLU A 158 -8.88 6.72 23.86
CA GLU A 158 -8.45 6.85 25.28
C GLU A 158 -7.41 5.80 25.70
N HIS A 159 -7.47 4.60 25.12
CA HIS A 159 -6.57 3.51 25.43
C HIS A 159 -5.21 3.57 24.69
N SER A 160 -5.01 4.56 23.81
CA SER A 160 -3.75 4.74 23.08
C SER A 160 -2.65 5.18 24.03
N HIS A 161 -1.58 4.38 24.11
CA HIS A 161 -0.43 4.64 24.99
C HIS A 161 0.90 4.64 24.24
N LEU A 162 0.87 4.33 22.94
CA LEU A 162 1.98 4.51 22.02
C LEU A 162 1.77 5.79 21.21
N THR A 163 2.87 6.45 20.84
CA THR A 163 2.82 7.44 19.77
C THR A 163 2.63 6.75 18.40
N GLU A 164 2.23 7.51 17.38
CA GLU A 164 2.12 6.99 16.01
C GLU A 164 3.42 6.35 15.52
N TRP A 165 4.57 7.01 15.75
CA TRP A 165 5.86 6.49 15.32
C TRP A 165 6.31 5.26 16.12
N GLU A 166 5.96 5.15 17.41
CA GLU A 166 6.20 3.94 18.20
C GLU A 166 5.35 2.78 17.68
N PHE A 167 4.07 3.04 17.39
CA PHE A 167 3.15 2.06 16.82
C PHE A 167 3.63 1.54 15.46
N LEU A 168 3.94 2.44 14.51
CA LEU A 168 4.39 2.06 13.17
C LEU A 168 5.78 1.40 13.20
N ALA A 169 6.68 1.84 14.08
CA ALA A 169 7.98 1.19 14.24
C ALA A 169 7.82 -0.25 14.75
N ALA A 170 6.90 -0.49 15.70
CA ALA A 170 6.61 -1.84 16.18
C ALA A 170 6.07 -2.74 15.05
N VAL A 171 5.14 -2.23 14.24
CA VAL A 171 4.57 -2.96 13.09
C VAL A 171 5.65 -3.33 12.06
N VAL A 172 6.50 -2.37 11.70
CA VAL A 172 7.64 -2.59 10.77
C VAL A 172 8.60 -3.64 11.32
N GLN A 173 8.99 -3.54 12.60
CA GLN A 173 9.94 -4.47 13.22
C GLN A 173 9.40 -5.90 13.30
N GLN A 174 8.11 -6.07 13.60
CA GLN A 174 7.50 -7.39 13.78
C GLN A 174 7.13 -8.07 12.46
N SER A 175 6.67 -7.30 11.46
CA SER A 175 6.19 -7.86 10.19
C SER A 175 7.25 -7.89 9.08
N GLY A 176 8.32 -7.10 9.21
CA GLY A 176 9.32 -6.90 8.17
C GLY A 176 8.82 -6.09 6.97
N CYS A 177 7.66 -5.44 7.07
CA CYS A 177 7.19 -4.51 6.04
C CYS A 177 8.07 -3.25 5.97
N ALA A 178 7.93 -2.49 4.89
CA ALA A 178 8.47 -1.14 4.81
C ALA A 178 7.39 -0.11 5.21
N LEU A 179 7.80 1.15 5.39
CA LEU A 179 6.91 2.26 5.71
C LEU A 179 6.72 3.12 4.45
N LEU A 180 5.47 3.44 4.13
CA LEU A 180 5.09 4.56 3.26
C LEU A 180 4.70 5.73 4.18
N LEU A 181 5.33 6.89 4.02
CA LEU A 181 5.04 8.04 4.87
C LEU A 181 4.27 9.09 4.07
N ASP A 182 2.99 9.25 4.38
CA ASP A 182 2.23 10.40 3.92
C ASP A 182 2.47 11.57 4.87
N VAL A 183 3.20 12.56 4.38
CA VAL A 183 3.54 13.79 5.13
C VAL A 183 2.30 14.63 5.42
N ASN A 184 1.24 14.52 4.64
CA ASN A 184 -0.01 15.25 4.88
C ASN A 184 -0.78 14.68 6.09
N ASN A 185 -0.50 13.44 6.49
CA ASN A 185 -1.17 12.76 7.60
C ASN A 185 -0.44 12.98 8.95
N VAL A 186 0.67 13.74 8.98
CA VAL A 186 1.49 14.05 10.17
C VAL A 186 1.19 15.44 10.73
#